data_AF-A0A3D4RKL6-F1
#
_entry.id   AF-A0A3D4RKL6-F1
#
_cell.length_a   1.000
_cell.length_b   1.000
_cell.length_c   1.000
_cell.angle_alpha   90.00
_cell.angle_beta   90.00
_cell.angle_gamma   90.00
#
_symmetry.space_group_name_H-M   'P 1'
#
loop_
_entity.id
_entity.type
_entity.pdbx_description
1 polymer ?
#
loop_
_entity_poly.entity_id
_entity_poly.type
_entity_poly.pdbx_seq_one_letter_code
_entity_poly.pdbx_strand_id
1 'polypeptide(L)'
;MINQMENRRFEDKKEPEIVYSRSVKAGKRIYYLDVKKARNEDLYLCITESKRKSGAEEETPVFEKHKVFLYKEDFAHFVEGLNDVIGYVEKQLGQIEERQAWNPEENNDAAADTEEKDSDEPKKRKGLFGRLSKKD
;
A
#
# COMPACT_ATOMS: atom_id res chain seq x y z
N MET A 1 8.97 -26.72 -7.86
CA MET A 1 8.98 -26.84 -6.39
C MET A 1 9.90 -25.80 -5.75
N ILE A 2 9.64 -24.49 -5.93
CA ILE A 2 10.49 -23.43 -5.33
C ILE A 2 9.68 -22.42 -4.49
N ASN A 3 8.34 -22.39 -4.58
CA ASN A 3 7.50 -21.37 -3.93
C ASN A 3 6.96 -21.73 -2.52
N GLN A 4 7.54 -22.71 -1.81
CA GLN A 4 7.02 -23.12 -0.48
C GLN A 4 7.97 -22.82 0.70
N MET A 5 9.06 -22.08 0.49
CA MET A 5 10.05 -21.82 1.53
C MET A 5 10.07 -20.39 2.11
N GLU A 6 9.37 -19.43 1.51
CA GLU A 6 9.40 -18.05 2.03
C GLU A 6 8.39 -17.75 3.14
N ASN A 7 7.33 -18.56 3.29
CA ASN A 7 6.23 -18.24 4.21
C ASN A 7 6.29 -18.90 5.61
N ARG A 8 7.33 -19.69 5.91
CA ARG A 8 7.43 -20.51 7.15
C ARG A 8 8.44 -20.04 8.19
N ARG A 9 8.76 -18.73 8.25
CA ARG A 9 9.78 -18.21 9.20
C ARG A 9 9.28 -17.26 10.29
N PHE A 10 7.99 -16.98 10.40
CA PHE A 10 7.48 -15.98 11.35
C PHE A 10 6.55 -16.49 12.45
N GLU A 11 6.14 -17.77 12.45
CA GLU A 11 5.06 -18.23 13.33
C GLU A 11 5.45 -18.53 14.80
N ASP A 12 6.74 -18.69 15.14
CA ASP A 12 7.15 -19.06 16.52
C ASP A 12 7.57 -17.89 17.43
N LYS A 13 7.50 -16.65 16.97
CA LYS A 13 7.72 -15.49 17.84
C LYS A 13 6.38 -15.07 18.42
N LYS A 14 6.17 -15.31 19.73
CA LYS A 14 5.08 -14.72 20.53
C LYS A 14 4.77 -13.32 20.02
N GLU A 15 3.53 -13.11 19.55
CA GLU A 15 3.16 -11.83 18.97
C GLU A 15 3.41 -10.72 19.99
N PRO A 16 4.07 -9.62 19.58
CA PRO A 16 4.32 -8.49 20.46
C PRO A 16 3.00 -7.90 20.94
N GLU A 17 2.96 -7.50 22.20
CA GLU A 17 1.77 -6.93 22.84
C GLU A 17 1.33 -5.66 22.13
N ILE A 18 0.04 -5.60 21.80
CA ILE A 18 -0.62 -4.40 21.26
C ILE A 18 -1.09 -3.57 22.46
N VAL A 19 -0.46 -2.41 22.66
CA VAL A 19 -0.79 -1.51 23.77
C VAL A 19 -1.88 -0.51 23.40
N TYR A 20 -2.05 -0.23 22.11
CA TYR A 20 -3.11 0.60 21.57
C TYR A 20 -3.40 0.20 20.12
N SER A 21 -4.66 0.28 19.70
CA SER A 21 -5.06 -0.01 18.32
C SER A 21 -6.19 0.90 17.87
N ARG A 22 -6.13 1.32 16.61
CA ARG A 22 -7.23 2.01 15.92
C ARG A 22 -7.46 1.38 14.55
N SER A 23 -8.71 1.06 14.23
CA SER A 23 -9.11 0.60 12.90
C SER A 23 -9.78 1.72 12.10
N VAL A 24 -9.47 1.82 10.82
CA VAL A 24 -10.05 2.77 9.86
C VAL A 24 -10.63 1.99 8.70
N LYS A 25 -11.95 1.97 8.57
CA LYS A 25 -12.65 1.34 7.43
C LYS A 25 -12.66 2.29 6.23
N ALA A 26 -12.27 1.82 5.06
CA ALA A 26 -12.14 2.61 3.84
C ALA A 26 -12.53 1.77 2.61
N GLY A 27 -13.82 1.58 2.40
CA GLY A 27 -14.30 0.77 1.29
C GLY A 27 -14.01 -0.72 1.48
N LYS A 28 -13.41 -1.35 0.45
CA LYS A 28 -12.89 -2.73 0.47
C LYS A 28 -11.62 -2.91 1.32
N ARG A 29 -11.13 -1.84 1.96
CA ARG A 29 -9.91 -1.83 2.77
C ARG A 29 -10.23 -1.52 4.21
N ILE A 30 -9.47 -2.13 5.11
CA ILE A 30 -9.41 -1.76 6.53
C ILE A 30 -7.95 -1.49 6.87
N TYR A 31 -7.66 -0.31 7.41
CA TYR A 31 -6.34 0.01 7.95
C TYR A 31 -6.34 -0.22 9.46
N TYR A 32 -5.37 -1.00 9.95
CA TYR A 32 -5.13 -1.21 11.37
C TYR A 32 -3.87 -0.42 11.76
N LEU A 33 -4.00 0.48 12.73
CA LEU A 33 -2.94 1.31 13.28
C LEU A 33 -2.65 0.83 14.70
N ASP A 34 -1.68 -0.07 14.83
CA ASP A 34 -1.34 -0.68 16.12
C ASP A 34 -0.07 -0.04 16.70
N VAL A 35 -0.11 0.33 17.98
CA VAL A 35 1.09 0.59 18.78
C VAL A 35 1.47 -0.71 19.45
N LYS A 36 2.69 -1.18 19.18
CA LYS A 36 3.21 -2.44 19.72
C LYS A 36 4.43 -2.19 20.58
N LYS A 37 4.58 -3.03 21.61
CA LYS A 37 5.72 -2.99 22.52
C LYS A 37 6.72 -4.08 22.16
N ALA A 38 7.96 -3.68 21.89
CA ALA A 38 9.07 -4.60 21.66
C ALA A 38 9.57 -5.20 22.99
N ARG A 39 10.43 -6.22 22.91
CA ARG A 39 10.97 -6.91 24.10
C ARG A 39 11.83 -6.00 24.99
N ASN A 40 12.39 -4.94 24.43
CA ASN A 40 13.17 -3.93 25.13
C ASN A 40 12.31 -2.76 25.62
N GLU A 41 10.98 -2.94 25.67
CA GLU A 41 10.00 -1.94 26.10
C GLU A 41 9.80 -0.76 25.14
N ASP A 42 10.52 -0.71 24.00
CA ASP A 42 10.32 0.32 22.99
C ASP A 42 8.99 0.17 22.25
N LEU A 43 8.36 1.30 21.97
CA LEU A 43 7.13 1.37 21.20
C LEU A 43 7.43 1.58 19.71
N TYR A 44 6.68 0.89 18.86
CA TYR A 44 6.70 1.07 17.41
C TYR A 44 5.29 0.92 16.84
N LEU A 45 5.06 1.47 15.66
CA LEU A 45 3.79 1.34 14.95
C LEU A 45 3.82 0.16 13.98
N CYS A 46 2.71 -0.55 13.89
CA CYS A 46 2.42 -1.49 12.83
C CYS A 46 1.17 -1.01 12.09
N ILE A 47 1.36 -0.54 10.85
CA ILE A 47 0.29 -0.10 9.97
C ILE A 47 -0.01 -1.26 9.04
N THR A 48 -1.23 -1.80 9.11
CA THR A 48 -1.66 -2.91 8.25
C THR A 48 -2.82 -2.46 7.37
N GLU A 49 -2.64 -2.45 6.05
CA GLU A 49 -3.76 -2.45 5.12
C GLU A 49 -4.26 -3.89 4.98
N SER A 50 -5.56 -4.12 5.16
CA SER A 50 -6.24 -5.36 4.80
C SER A 50 -7.24 -5.08 3.68
N LYS A 51 -6.92 -5.53 2.47
CA LYS A 51 -7.75 -5.37 1.26
C LYS A 51 -8.51 -6.67 0.97
N ARG A 52 -9.83 -6.60 0.81
CA ARG A 52 -10.62 -7.74 0.32
C ARG A 52 -10.23 -8.02 -1.15
N LYS A 53 -9.88 -9.26 -1.47
CA LYS A 53 -9.61 -9.66 -2.87
C LYS A 53 -10.95 -9.88 -3.60
N SER A 54 -11.11 -9.27 -4.77
CA SER A 54 -12.23 -9.51 -5.68
C SER A 54 -11.99 -10.84 -6.40
N GLY A 55 -13.02 -11.70 -6.53
CA GLY A 55 -12.92 -12.95 -7.31
C GLY A 55 -13.02 -14.27 -6.53
N ALA A 56 -13.33 -14.22 -5.24
CA ALA A 56 -13.74 -15.44 -4.54
C ALA A 56 -15.24 -15.66 -4.79
N GLU A 57 -15.56 -16.50 -5.76
CA GLU A 57 -16.82 -17.27 -5.78
C GLU A 57 -16.94 -18.22 -4.56
N GLU A 58 -15.97 -18.18 -3.65
CA GLU A 58 -15.97 -18.90 -2.38
C GLU A 58 -16.79 -18.15 -1.33
N GLU A 59 -17.53 -18.91 -0.52
CA GLU A 59 -18.35 -18.46 0.60
C GLU A 59 -17.59 -17.61 1.64
N THR A 60 -16.25 -17.71 1.66
CA THR A 60 -15.38 -17.03 2.62
C THR A 60 -14.56 -15.91 1.97
N PRO A 61 -14.63 -14.66 2.46
CA PRO A 61 -13.83 -13.56 1.91
C PRO A 61 -12.32 -13.73 2.20
N VAL A 62 -11.51 -13.65 1.15
CA VAL A 62 -10.04 -13.67 1.25
C VAL A 62 -9.50 -12.24 1.33
N PHE A 63 -8.53 -12.01 2.23
CA PHE A 63 -7.92 -10.71 2.45
C PHE A 63 -6.42 -10.71 2.16
N GLU A 64 -5.97 -9.71 1.41
CA GLU A 64 -4.56 -9.36 1.26
C GLU A 64 -4.14 -8.40 2.37
N LYS A 65 -2.95 -8.61 2.94
CA LYS A 65 -2.42 -7.77 4.01
C LYS A 65 -1.08 -7.15 3.60
N HIS A 66 -1.01 -5.83 3.59
CA HIS A 66 0.24 -5.08 3.46
C HIS A 66 0.61 -4.50 4.81
N LYS A 67 1.83 -4.75 5.30
CA LYS A 67 2.28 -4.30 6.61
C LYS A 67 3.49 -3.39 6.48
N VAL A 68 3.44 -2.29 7.20
CA VAL A 68 4.55 -1.36 7.40
C VAL A 68 4.83 -1.29 8.90
N PHE A 69 6.11 -1.38 9.25
CA PHE A 69 6.59 -1.16 10.62
C PHE A 69 7.30 0.19 10.64
N LEU A 70 6.96 1.04 11.61
CA LEU A 70 7.56 2.36 11.78
C LEU A 70 8.08 2.49 13.21
N TYR A 71 9.36 2.81 13.35
CA TYR A 71 10.03 2.96 14.64
C TYR A 71 10.03 4.42 15.09
N LYS A 72 10.13 4.65 16.41
CA LYS A 72 9.95 5.96 17.04
C LYS A 72 10.87 7.04 16.48
N GLU A 73 12.10 6.68 16.12
CA GLU A 73 13.12 7.54 15.54
C GLU A 73 12.73 8.12 14.17
N ASP A 74 11.87 7.42 13.43
CA ASP A 74 11.48 7.78 12.08
C ASP A 74 10.14 8.54 12.02
N PHE A 75 9.43 8.66 13.15
CA PHE A 75 8.07 9.23 13.18
C PHE A 75 7.98 10.62 12.56
N ALA A 76 8.89 11.52 12.92
CA ALA A 76 8.87 12.90 12.45
C ALA A 76 9.01 12.99 10.93
N HIS A 77 10.07 12.35 10.38
CA HIS A 77 10.35 12.35 8.96
C HIS A 77 9.26 11.64 8.14
N PHE A 78 8.73 10.53 8.68
CA PHE A 78 7.66 9.79 8.01
C PHE A 78 6.36 10.60 7.93
N VAL A 79 5.95 11.25 9.03
CA VAL A 79 4.73 12.07 9.06
C VAL A 79 4.87 13.30 8.16
N GLU A 80 6.04 13.95 8.15
CA GLU A 80 6.33 15.07 7.26
C GLU A 80 6.18 14.65 5.79
N GLY A 81 6.88 13.60 5.36
CA GLY A 81 6.81 13.12 3.99
C GLY A 81 5.42 12.63 3.58
N LEU A 82 4.69 11.96 4.49
CA LEU A 82 3.31 11.54 4.24
C LEU A 82 2.39 12.73 4.02
N ASN A 83 2.46 13.75 4.88
CA ASN A 83 1.64 14.95 4.76
C ASN A 83 1.96 15.77 3.52
N ASP A 84 3.24 15.86 3.12
CA ASP A 84 3.66 16.55 1.91
C ASP A 84 3.05 15.91 0.65
N VAL A 85 3.15 14.57 0.53
CA VAL A 85 2.60 13.83 -0.60
C VAL A 85 1.07 13.89 -0.63
N ILE A 86 0.39 13.79 0.53
CA ILE A 86 -1.07 13.97 0.61
C ILE A 86 -1.45 15.38 0.15
N GLY A 87 -0.77 16.42 0.66
CA GLY A 87 -1.04 17.80 0.29
C GLY A 87 -0.77 18.09 -1.19
N TYR A 88 0.20 17.42 -1.81
CA TYR A 88 0.40 17.47 -3.26
C TYR A 88 -0.82 16.91 -4.01
N VAL A 89 -1.33 15.74 -3.61
CA VAL A 89 -2.50 15.10 -4.23
C VAL A 89 -3.75 15.96 -4.08
N GLU A 90 -4.02 16.49 -2.89
CA GLU A 90 -5.16 17.39 -2.63
C GLU A 90 -5.14 18.63 -3.52
N LYS A 91 -3.97 19.24 -3.74
CA LYS A 91 -3.84 20.40 -4.64
C LYS A 91 -4.14 20.06 -6.09
N GLN A 92 -3.82 18.84 -6.54
CA GLN A 92 -4.07 18.41 -7.93
C GLN A 92 -5.53 18.01 -8.16
N LEU A 93 -6.15 17.34 -7.19
CA LEU A 93 -7.49 16.78 -7.32
C LEU A 93 -8.61 17.68 -6.76
N GLY A 94 -8.26 18.72 -6.00
CA GLY A 94 -9.23 19.55 -5.28
C GLY A 94 -9.70 18.88 -3.98
N GLN A 95 -10.90 19.22 -3.49
CA GLN A 95 -11.47 18.56 -2.31
C GLN A 95 -11.65 17.06 -2.58
N ILE A 96 -10.88 16.24 -1.87
CA ILE A 96 -11.03 14.79 -1.92
C ILE A 96 -12.31 14.45 -1.16
N GLU A 97 -13.37 14.05 -1.88
CA GLU A 97 -14.60 13.59 -1.24
C GLU A 97 -14.32 12.33 -0.42
N GLU A 98 -14.83 12.29 0.81
CA GLU A 98 -14.82 11.07 1.59
C GLU A 98 -15.59 9.98 0.83
N ARG A 99 -14.93 8.85 0.59
CA ARG A 99 -15.59 7.71 -0.04
C ARG A 99 -16.76 7.28 0.83
N GLN A 100 -17.96 7.23 0.23
CA GLN A 100 -19.16 6.73 0.90
C GLN A 100 -18.91 5.36 1.53
N ALA A 101 -19.56 5.13 2.69
CA ALA A 101 -19.45 3.87 3.41
C ALA A 101 -19.77 2.70 2.47
N TRP A 102 -18.81 1.80 2.31
CA TRP A 102 -19.00 0.63 1.47
C TRP A 102 -19.83 -0.41 2.22
N ASN A 103 -20.97 -0.75 1.64
CA ASN A 103 -21.83 -1.84 2.08
C ASN A 103 -21.51 -3.10 1.25
N PRO A 104 -21.00 -4.18 1.87
CA PRO A 104 -20.72 -5.44 1.17
C PRO A 104 -21.97 -6.09 0.55
N GLU A 105 -23.17 -5.79 1.05
CA GLU A 105 -24.43 -6.40 0.58
C GLU A 105 -25.04 -5.70 -0.65
N GLU A 106 -24.82 -4.39 -0.80
CA GLU A 106 -25.38 -3.60 -1.91
C GLU A 106 -24.43 -3.46 -3.10
N ASN A 107 -23.11 -3.58 -2.87
CA ASN A 107 -22.10 -3.38 -3.90
C ASN A 107 -21.64 -4.73 -4.48
N ASN A 108 -22.43 -5.29 -5.41
CA ASN A 108 -22.06 -6.48 -6.17
C ASN A 108 -20.74 -6.24 -6.93
N ASP A 109 -19.69 -7.00 -6.59
CA ASP A 109 -18.29 -6.82 -7.01
C ASP A 109 -18.00 -7.27 -8.46
N ALA A 110 -18.80 -6.87 -9.44
CA ALA A 110 -18.68 -7.34 -10.83
C ALA A 110 -17.95 -6.39 -11.80
N ALA A 111 -17.61 -5.15 -11.44
CA ALA A 111 -16.97 -4.25 -12.40
C ALA A 111 -16.16 -3.13 -11.74
N ALA A 112 -14.83 -3.27 -11.72
CA ALA A 112 -13.82 -2.21 -11.85
C ALA A 112 -12.49 -2.64 -11.21
N ASP A 113 -11.80 -3.60 -11.81
CA ASP A 113 -10.34 -3.60 -11.82
C ASP A 113 -9.96 -3.65 -13.30
N THR A 114 -9.84 -2.47 -13.92
CA THR A 114 -9.17 -2.37 -15.22
C THR A 114 -7.70 -2.58 -14.93
N GLU A 115 -7.18 -3.75 -15.30
CA GLU A 115 -5.75 -4.04 -15.32
C GLU A 115 -5.02 -2.95 -16.13
N GLU A 116 -4.30 -2.05 -15.46
CA GLU A 116 -3.25 -1.28 -16.12
C GLU A 116 -2.13 -2.26 -16.51
N LYS A 117 -2.17 -2.70 -17.77
CA LYS A 117 -1.02 -3.35 -18.41
C LYS A 117 0.10 -2.33 -18.52
N ASP A 118 1.12 -2.51 -17.68
CA ASP A 118 2.40 -1.84 -17.81
C ASP A 118 3.05 -2.28 -19.14
N SER A 119 2.88 -1.48 -20.19
CA SER A 119 3.56 -1.69 -21.47
C SER A 119 4.92 -1.01 -21.40
N ASP A 120 5.94 -1.78 -21.03
CA ASP A 120 7.36 -1.42 -21.15
C ASP A 120 7.70 -1.12 -22.62
N GLU A 121 7.87 0.17 -22.98
CA GLU A 121 8.49 0.57 -24.24
C GLU A 121 9.75 1.40 -23.96
N PRO A 122 10.95 0.95 -24.39
CA PRO A 122 12.19 1.66 -24.10
C PRO A 122 12.33 2.90 -24.99
N LYS A 123 12.24 4.09 -24.38
CA LYS A 123 12.50 5.38 -25.04
C LYS A 123 13.96 5.44 -25.53
N LYS A 124 14.16 5.26 -26.84
CA LYS A 124 15.42 5.51 -27.54
C LYS A 124 15.91 6.94 -27.27
N ARG A 125 17.03 7.07 -26.56
CA ARG A 125 17.76 8.34 -26.41
C ARG A 125 18.32 8.73 -27.78
N LYS A 126 17.83 9.83 -28.37
CA LYS A 126 18.42 10.43 -29.57
C LYS A 126 19.78 11.05 -29.21
N GLY A 127 20.84 10.47 -29.75
CA GLY A 127 22.20 11.00 -29.63
C GLY A 127 22.35 12.35 -30.31
N LEU A 128 22.97 13.30 -29.61
CA LEU A 128 23.58 14.50 -30.18
C LEU A 128 24.93 14.11 -30.78
N PHE A 129 24.96 13.66 -32.03
CA PHE A 129 26.19 13.70 -32.84
C PHE A 129 25.80 13.75 -34.32
N GLY A 130 26.38 14.71 -35.05
CA GLY A 130 26.34 14.73 -36.51
C GLY A 130 25.52 15.87 -37.13
N ARG A 131 26.03 17.11 -37.04
CA ARG A 131 25.72 18.13 -38.03
C ARG A 131 27.03 18.80 -38.43
N LEU A 132 27.61 18.38 -39.56
CA LEU A 132 28.25 19.28 -40.53
C LEU A 132 28.46 18.58 -41.87
N SER A 133 27.49 18.86 -42.76
CA SER A 133 27.56 19.05 -44.21
C SER A 133 28.92 18.82 -44.90
N LYS A 134 28.97 17.83 -45.80
CA LYS A 134 29.75 17.92 -47.05
C LYS A 134 28.89 18.61 -48.11
N LYS A 135 29.46 19.58 -48.81
CA LYS A 135 29.00 20.04 -50.11
C LYS A 135 30.21 20.15 -51.01
N ASP A 136 30.13 19.39 -52.10
CA ASP A 136 30.78 19.47 -53.42
C ASP A 136 32.25 19.96 -53.50
#